data_AF-A0A2U9IWC2-F1
#
_entry.id   AF-A0A2U9IWC2-F1
#
_cell.length_a   1.000
_cell.length_b   1.000
_cell.length_c   1.000
_cell.angle_alpha   90.00
_cell.angle_beta   90.00
_cell.angle_gamma   90.00
#
_symmetry.space_group_name_H-M   'P 1'
#
loop_
_entity.id
_entity.type
_entity.pdbx_description
1 polymer ?
#
loop_
_entity_poly.entity_id
_entity_poly.type
_entity_poly.pdbx_seq_one_letter_code
_entity_poly.pdbx_strand_id
1 'polypeptide(L)'
;MRESTLRLITYGSGIFVLVFVIIHLIVLSVGGLAINVSYNVVINELRNTAYSTVLVMLLLATLIHSGLGVRRALTDSGMSKRSIGIIIGIVTVIFLGIFALGILTVIG
;
A
#
# COMPACT_ATOMS: atom_id res chain seq x y z
N MET A 1 -19.30 -3.46 11.95
CA MET A 1 -18.07 -3.21 12.75
C MET A 1 -18.30 -1.95 13.58
N ARG A 2 -17.88 -1.91 14.85
CA ARG A 2 -18.00 -0.70 15.66
C ARG A 2 -17.06 0.37 15.13
N GLU A 3 -17.47 1.62 15.23
CA GLU A 3 -16.69 2.79 14.80
C GLU A 3 -15.31 2.83 15.49
N SER A 4 -15.22 2.42 16.76
CA SER A 4 -13.95 2.29 17.49
C SER A 4 -12.99 1.28 16.86
N THR A 5 -13.49 0.13 16.40
CA THR A 5 -12.70 -0.90 15.71
C THR A 5 -12.19 -0.37 14.37
N LEU A 6 -13.03 0.36 13.62
CA LEU A 6 -12.62 0.93 12.33
C LEU A 6 -11.46 1.91 12.51
N ARG A 7 -11.58 2.82 13.49
CA ARG A 7 -10.52 3.77 13.83
C ARG A 7 -9.22 3.06 14.23
N LEU A 8 -9.31 2.02 15.06
CA LEU A 8 -8.15 1.24 15.47
C LEU A 8 -7.42 0.64 14.25
N ILE A 9 -8.15 0.06 13.29
CA ILE A 9 -7.55 -0.51 12.07
C ILE A 9 -6.94 0.61 11.21
N THR A 10 -7.60 1.77 11.09
CA THR A 10 -7.05 2.91 10.34
C THR A 10 -5.75 3.41 10.94
N TYR A 11 -5.68 3.59 12.26
CA TYR A 11 -4.45 4.02 12.94
C TYR A 11 -3.36 2.96 12.89
N GLY A 12 -3.72 1.69 13.14
CA GLY A 12 -2.79 0.57 13.06
C GLY A 12 -2.17 0.44 11.66
N SER A 13 -3.00 0.45 10.61
CA SER A 13 -2.52 0.43 9.22
C SER A 13 -1.63 1.63 8.89
N GLY A 14 -1.96 2.83 9.40
CA GLY A 14 -1.12 4.02 9.22
C GLY A 14 0.26 3.88 9.85
N ILE A 15 0.35 3.28 11.04
CA ILE A 15 1.63 2.97 11.69
C ILE A 15 2.44 1.97 10.86
N PHE A 16 1.81 0.90 10.36
CA PHE A 16 2.50 -0.06 9.50
C PHE A 16 3.03 0.59 8.21
N VAL A 17 2.21 1.42 7.55
CA VAL A 17 2.65 2.19 6.38
C VAL A 17 3.85 3.04 6.73
N LEU A 18 3.80 3.80 7.82
CA LEU A 18 4.91 4.66 8.24
C LEU A 18 6.21 3.86 8.45
N VAL A 19 6.15 2.75 9.18
CA VAL A 19 7.32 1.90 9.44
C VAL A 19 7.92 1.36 8.14
N PHE A 20 7.09 0.80 7.24
CA PHE A 20 7.60 0.25 5.99
C PHE A 20 8.09 1.32 5.02
N VAL A 21 7.44 2.49 4.98
CA VAL A 21 7.91 3.65 4.21
C VAL A 21 9.27 4.09 4.71
N ILE A 22 9.50 4.18 6.02
CA ILE A 22 10.81 4.54 6.57
C ILE A 22 11.88 3.55 6.09
N ILE A 23 11.62 2.25 6.18
CA ILE A 23 12.57 1.23 5.69
C ILE A 23 12.84 1.41 4.20
N HIS A 24 11.79 1.61 3.40
CA HIS A 24 11.92 1.85 1.96
C HIS A 24 12.73 3.10 1.64
N LEU A 25 12.48 4.20 2.35
CA LEU A 25 13.21 5.46 2.19
C LEU A 25 14.67 5.35 2.63
N ILE A 26 14.98 4.55 3.66
CA ILE A 26 16.37 4.26 4.05
C ILE A 26 17.10 3.54 2.93
N VAL A 27 16.49 2.51 2.33
CA VAL A 27 17.11 1.80 1.19
C VAL A 27 17.27 2.71 -0.03
N LEU A 28 16.28 3.59 -0.28
CA LEU A 28 16.36 4.60 -1.35
C LEU A 28 17.40 5.69 -1.09
N SER A 29 17.67 6.07 0.16
CA SER A 29 18.49 7.25 0.50
C SER A 29 19.90 6.91 0.98
N VAL A 30 20.09 5.73 1.56
CA VAL A 30 21.35 5.25 2.15
C VAL A 30 21.89 4.01 1.41
N GLY A 31 21.08 3.38 0.56
CA GLY A 31 21.47 2.22 -0.28
C GLY A 31 21.88 2.60 -1.71
N GLY A 32 22.19 1.59 -2.52
CA GLY A 32 22.67 1.77 -3.91
C GLY A 32 21.69 2.51 -4.84
N LEU A 33 20.40 2.51 -4.50
CA LEU A 33 19.35 3.21 -5.26
C LEU A 33 19.40 4.74 -5.12
N ALA A 34 20.09 5.28 -4.11
CA ALA A 34 20.26 6.72 -3.93
C ALA A 34 21.06 7.36 -5.07
N ILE A 35 21.94 6.56 -5.68
CA ILE A 35 22.91 6.99 -6.68
C ILE A 35 22.43 6.62 -8.09
N ASN A 36 21.74 5.47 -8.24
CA ASN A 36 21.29 4.98 -9.54
C ASN A 36 20.07 4.04 -9.41
N VAL A 37 18.97 4.40 -10.08
CA VAL A 37 17.72 3.60 -10.15
C VAL A 37 17.58 2.82 -11.46
N SER A 38 18.69 2.49 -12.13
CA SER A 38 18.68 1.65 -13.32
C SER A 38 18.10 0.26 -13.04
N TYR A 39 17.52 -0.36 -14.07
CA TYR A 39 16.88 -1.68 -14.00
C TYR A 39 17.72 -2.74 -13.29
N ASN A 40 19.02 -2.83 -13.61
CA ASN A 40 19.91 -3.81 -13.01
C ASN A 40 20.13 -3.60 -11.51
N VAL A 41 20.18 -2.34 -11.05
CA VAL A 41 20.34 -2.03 -9.61
C VAL A 41 19.06 -2.40 -8.87
N VAL A 42 17.89 -2.05 -9.42
CA VAL A 42 16.59 -2.39 -8.83
C VAL A 42 16.43 -3.90 -8.71
N ILE A 43 16.75 -4.67 -9.76
CA ILE A 43 16.68 -6.14 -9.69
C ILE A 43 17.61 -6.71 -8.62
N ASN A 44 18.82 -6.18 -8.50
CA ASN A 44 19.75 -6.66 -7.48
C ASN A 44 19.23 -6.41 -6.06
N GLU A 45 18.57 -5.28 -5.81
CA GLU A 45 17.90 -5.02 -4.53
C GLU A 45 16.67 -5.91 -4.33
N LEU A 46 15.88 -6.19 -5.38
CA LEU A 46 14.72 -7.08 -5.31
C LEU A 46 15.11 -8.55 -5.06
N ARG A 47 16.35 -8.96 -5.33
CA ARG A 47 16.87 -10.28 -4.92
C ARG A 47 16.98 -10.42 -3.40
N ASN A 48 17.06 -9.31 -2.65
CA ASN A 48 17.02 -9.37 -1.20
C ASN A 48 15.60 -9.69 -0.72
N THR A 49 15.38 -10.94 -0.30
CA THR A 49 14.07 -11.42 0.14
C THR A 49 13.47 -10.60 1.28
N ALA A 50 14.29 -10.07 2.19
CA ALA A 50 13.82 -9.23 3.28
C ALA A 50 13.26 -7.90 2.75
N TYR A 51 13.97 -7.25 1.84
CA TYR A 51 13.52 -5.99 1.24
C TYR A 51 12.29 -6.18 0.35
N SER A 52 12.27 -7.24 -0.46
CA SER A 52 11.11 -7.61 -1.28
C SER A 52 9.87 -7.90 -0.44
N THR A 53 10.03 -8.56 0.72
CA THR A 53 8.94 -8.77 1.68
C THR A 53 8.44 -7.44 2.24
N VAL A 54 9.34 -6.52 2.59
CA VAL A 54 8.97 -5.16 3.03
C VAL A 54 8.15 -4.44 1.97
N LEU A 55 8.53 -4.52 0.69
CA LEU A 55 7.78 -3.88 -0.40
C LEU A 55 6.37 -4.46 -0.59
N VAL A 56 6.22 -5.78 -0.53
CA VAL A 56 4.89 -6.43 -0.60
C VAL A 56 4.02 -6.06 0.60
N MET A 57 4.60 -6.05 1.80
CA MET A 57 3.88 -5.66 3.02
C MET A 57 3.52 -4.17 3.02
N LEU A 58 4.42 -3.30 2.52
CA LEU A 58 4.16 -1.88 2.31
C LEU A 58 2.99 -1.69 1.34
N LEU A 59 2.99 -2.41 0.22
CA LEU A 59 1.92 -2.35 -0.77
C LEU A 59 0.58 -2.75 -0.14
N LEU A 60 0.53 -3.89 0.54
CA LEU A 60 -0.68 -4.36 1.22
C LEU A 60 -1.18 -3.33 2.26
N ALA A 61 -0.30 -2.84 3.12
CA ALA A 61 -0.64 -1.87 4.16
C ALA A 61 -1.16 -0.56 3.56
N THR A 62 -0.53 -0.09 2.48
CA THR A 62 -0.92 1.15 1.77
C THR A 62 -2.29 1.01 1.11
N LEU A 63 -2.58 -0.14 0.49
CA LEU A 63 -3.89 -0.40 -0.12
C LEU A 63 -4.98 -0.48 0.95
N ILE A 64 -4.73 -1.16 2.08
CA ILE A 64 -5.69 -1.20 3.20
C ILE A 64 -5.93 0.21 3.75
N HIS A 65 -4.86 0.95 4.05
CA HIS A 65 -4.96 2.29 4.63
C HIS A 65 -5.69 3.27 3.70
N SER A 66 -5.35 3.25 2.41
CA SER A 66 -5.99 4.08 1.39
C SER A 66 -7.46 3.69 1.20
N GLY A 67 -7.79 2.40 1.22
CA GLY A 67 -9.17 1.92 1.08
C GLY A 67 -10.07 2.38 2.23
N LEU A 68 -9.53 2.36 3.46
CA LEU A 68 -10.22 2.90 4.64
C LEU A 68 -10.42 4.43 4.53
N GLY A 69 -9.40 5.15 4.06
CA GLY A 69 -9.46 6.60 3.83
C GLY A 69 -10.50 6.97 2.77
N VAL A 70 -10.50 6.29 1.62
CA VAL A 70 -11.47 6.50 0.53
C VAL A 70 -12.88 6.20 1.02
N ARG A 71 -13.10 5.08 1.71
CA ARG A 71 -14.42 4.75 2.25
C ARG A 71 -14.93 5.87 3.16
N ARG A 72 -14.09 6.40 4.06
CA ARG A 72 -14.46 7.47 4.97
C ARG A 72 -14.78 8.78 4.22
N ALA A 73 -13.94 9.16 3.26
CA ALA A 73 -14.19 10.35 2.43
C ALA A 73 -15.51 10.26 1.66
N LEU A 74 -15.85 9.06 1.15
CA LEU A 74 -17.10 8.80 0.44
C LEU A 74 -18.33 8.78 1.35
N THR A 75 -18.19 8.33 2.61
CA THR A 75 -19.29 8.42 3.57
C THR A 75 -19.54 9.85 4.01
N ASP A 76 -18.49 10.66 4.10
CA ASP A 76 -18.55 12.04 4.57
C ASP A 76 -19.00 13.02 3.46
N SER A 77 -18.98 12.59 2.19
CA SER A 77 -19.37 13.42 1.04
C SER A 77 -20.89 13.57 0.83
N GLY A 78 -21.72 12.88 1.62
CA GLY A 78 -23.19 12.92 1.48
C GLY A 78 -23.75 12.10 0.30
N MET A 79 -22.92 11.28 -0.35
CA MET A 79 -23.34 10.43 -1.47
C MET A 79 -24.30 9.31 -1.03
N SER A 80 -25.13 8.83 -1.98
CA SER A 80 -26.04 7.71 -1.72
C SER A 80 -25.26 6.42 -1.39
N LYS A 81 -25.80 5.58 -0.50
CA LYS A 81 -25.20 4.28 -0.14
C LYS A 81 -24.90 3.40 -1.37
N ARG A 82 -25.74 3.47 -2.40
CA ARG A 82 -25.57 2.74 -3.67
C ARG A 82 -24.35 3.24 -4.43
N SER A 83 -24.21 4.56 -4.58
CA SER A 83 -23.05 5.17 -5.26
C SER A 83 -21.75 4.86 -4.53
N ILE A 84 -21.74 4.95 -3.20
CA ILE A 84 -20.58 4.59 -2.37
C ILE A 84 -20.19 3.12 -2.60
N GLY A 85 -21.17 2.21 -2.59
CA GLY A 85 -20.94 0.78 -2.83
C GLY A 85 -20.31 0.49 -4.21
N ILE A 86 -20.79 1.17 -5.26
CA ILE A 86 -20.23 1.04 -6.61
C ILE A 86 -18.77 1.52 -6.65
N ILE A 87 -18.49 2.70 -6.09
CA ILE A 87 -17.14 3.27 -6.09
C ILE A 87 -16.18 2.39 -5.29
N ILE A 88 -16.58 1.92 -4.10
CA ILE A 88 -15.77 1.01 -3.30
C ILE A 88 -15.50 -0.30 -4.07
N GLY A 89 -16.50 -0.82 -4.78
CA GLY A 89 -16.34 -1.99 -5.65
C GLY A 89 -15.26 -1.79 -6.71
N ILE A 90 -15.34 -0.68 -7.46
CA ILE A 90 -14.35 -0.32 -8.49
C ILE A 90 -12.96 -0.17 -7.88
N VAL A 91 -12.82 0.57 -6.78
CA VAL A 91 -11.55 0.78 -6.08
C VAL A 91 -10.95 -0.56 -5.61
N THR A 92 -11.78 -1.47 -5.12
CA THR A 92 -11.33 -2.80 -4.68
C THR A 92 -10.75 -3.60 -5.85
N VAL A 93 -11.41 -3.61 -7.00
CA VAL A 93 -10.90 -4.30 -8.21
C VAL A 93 -9.56 -3.70 -8.66
N ILE A 94 -9.46 -2.37 -8.68
CA ILE A 94 -8.20 -1.68 -9.00
C ILE A 94 -7.09 -2.06 -8.01
N PHE A 95 -7.39 -2.07 -6.72
CA PHE A 95 -6.42 -2.41 -5.67
C PHE A 95 -5.94 -3.86 -5.79
N LEU A 96 -6.82 -4.80 -6.09
CA LEU A 96 -6.45 -6.19 -6.35
C LEU A 96 -5.52 -6.31 -7.57
N GLY A 97 -5.81 -5.57 -8.64
CA GLY A 97 -4.95 -5.51 -9.83
C GLY A 97 -3.56 -4.95 -9.50
N ILE A 98 -3.49 -3.84 -8.78
CA ILE A 98 -2.23 -3.23 -8.32
C ILE A 98 -1.45 -4.22 -7.44
N PHE A 99 -2.13 -4.90 -6.50
CA PHE A 99 -1.50 -5.87 -5.62
C PHE A 99 -0.91 -7.06 -6.39
N ALA A 100 -1.67 -7.63 -7.32
CA ALA A 100 -1.20 -8.74 -8.15
C ALA A 100 -0.01 -8.33 -9.02
N LEU A 101 -0.07 -7.17 -9.69
CA LEU A 101 1.04 -6.64 -10.48
C LEU A 101 2.28 -6.37 -9.63
N GLY A 102 2.11 -5.80 -8.44
CA GLY A 102 3.20 -5.57 -7.50
C GLY A 102 3.88 -6.86 -7.07
N ILE A 103 3.12 -7.90 -6.72
CA ILE A 103 3.66 -9.23 -6.41
C ILE A 103 4.43 -9.81 -7.60
N LEU A 104 3.86 -9.78 -8.80
CA LEU A 104 4.51 -10.29 -10.01
C LEU A 104 5.81 -9.55 -10.31
N THR A 105 5.86 -8.24 -10.06
CA THR A 105 7.07 -7.42 -10.25
C THR A 105 8.18 -7.75 -9.26
N VAL A 106 7.81 -8.19 -8.05
CA VAL A 106 8.78 -8.53 -6.99
C VAL A 106 9.26 -9.98 -7.09
N ILE A 107 8.43 -10.88 -7.59
CA ILE A 107 8.73 -12.32 -7.70
C ILE A 107 9.33 -12.70 -9.08
N GLY A 108 8.94 -12.02 -10.15
CA GLY A 108 9.39 -12.27 -11.53
C GLY A 108 10.74 -11.63 -11.83
#